data_AF-A0AAU7QD91-F1
#
_entry.id   AF-A0AAU7QD91-F1
#
_cell.length_a   1.000
_cell.length_b   1.000
_cell.length_c   1.000
_cell.angle_alpha   90.00
_cell.angle_beta   90.00
_cell.angle_gamma   90.00
#
_symmetry.space_group_name_H-M   'P 1'
#
loop_
_entity.id
_entity.type
_entity.pdbx_description
1 polymer ?
#
loop_
_entity_poly.entity_id
_entity_poly.type
_entity_poly.pdbx_seq_one_letter_code
_entity_poly.pdbx_strand_id
1 'polypeptide(L)'
;MKRSKIYSALIFLSAMVIAGGLSYTLTFRYFSIEPDVANSPLVWRAFLTEGFSAFKDWAPTPDNWYFTTFPINFIFFALLSDDGKLPLILSTALFTAMTAIIIAAVLNSCKKSKISFLAIVCLTLLPAYSYTFGFLAHAFSHNSTHFFGVVIFALIFWNIKKNSRVLAIIYSLLALLTSISDPWFLASYFLPLLLTQMVFSWKKRAQENNTCYIWAGIYFINDPYRAEIAWATNTAL
;
A
#
# COMPACT_ATOMS: atom_id res chain seq x y z
N MET A 1 -8.95 -19.67 -31.41
CA MET A 1 -8.27 -18.56 -30.69
C MET A 1 -9.15 -17.81 -29.67
N LYS A 2 -10.42 -17.49 -29.98
CA LYS A 2 -11.33 -16.73 -29.07
C LYS A 2 -11.70 -17.49 -27.77
N ARG A 3 -11.98 -18.81 -27.86
CA ARG A 3 -12.30 -19.65 -26.69
C ARG A 3 -11.18 -19.73 -25.65
N SER A 4 -9.92 -19.87 -26.07
CA SER A 4 -8.76 -19.93 -25.17
C SER A 4 -8.58 -18.65 -24.33
N LYS A 5 -8.88 -17.46 -24.89
CA LYS A 5 -8.85 -16.20 -24.14
C LYS A 5 -9.94 -16.13 -23.07
N ILE A 6 -11.15 -16.63 -23.38
CA ILE A 6 -12.26 -16.68 -22.42
C ILE A 6 -11.92 -17.59 -21.24
N TYR A 7 -11.41 -18.79 -21.50
CA TYR A 7 -10.99 -19.70 -20.43
C TYR A 7 -9.90 -19.09 -19.55
N SER A 8 -8.90 -18.43 -20.13
CA SER A 8 -7.86 -17.75 -19.35
C SER A 8 -8.40 -16.61 -18.50
N ALA A 9 -9.39 -15.85 -19.00
CA ALA A 9 -10.03 -14.78 -18.23
C ALA A 9 -10.87 -15.32 -17.07
N LEU A 10 -11.63 -16.39 -17.31
CA LEU A 10 -12.41 -17.07 -16.27
C LEU A 10 -11.50 -17.66 -15.18
N ILE A 11 -10.41 -18.33 -15.55
CA ILE A 11 -9.43 -18.85 -14.58
C ILE A 11 -8.83 -17.73 -13.73
N PHE A 12 -8.49 -16.60 -14.35
CA PHE A 12 -7.95 -15.44 -13.62
C PHE A 12 -8.99 -14.85 -12.67
N LEU A 13 -10.25 -14.69 -13.11
CA LEU A 13 -11.34 -14.22 -12.26
C LEU A 13 -11.59 -15.16 -11.08
N SER A 14 -11.63 -16.46 -11.31
CA SER A 14 -11.75 -17.47 -10.25
C SER A 14 -10.59 -17.36 -9.26
N ALA A 15 -9.35 -17.17 -9.75
CA ALA A 15 -8.19 -16.97 -8.89
C ALA A 15 -8.31 -15.70 -8.03
N MET A 16 -8.89 -14.61 -8.56
CA MET A 16 -9.15 -13.40 -7.77
C MET A 16 -10.16 -13.65 -6.64
N VAL A 17 -11.25 -14.38 -6.93
CA VAL A 17 -12.25 -14.74 -5.91
C VAL A 17 -11.63 -15.63 -4.84
N ILE A 18 -10.84 -16.62 -5.24
CA ILE A 18 -10.10 -17.50 -4.32
C ILE A 18 -9.13 -16.68 -3.47
N ALA A 19 -8.40 -15.73 -4.06
CA ALA A 19 -7.49 -14.85 -3.33
C ALA A 19 -8.23 -14.06 -2.25
N GLY A 20 -9.37 -13.44 -2.59
CA GLY A 20 -10.21 -12.73 -1.62
C GLY A 20 -10.69 -13.63 -0.48
N GLY A 21 -11.22 -14.81 -0.81
CA GLY A 21 -11.71 -15.76 0.19
C GLY A 21 -10.60 -16.32 1.10
N LEU A 22 -9.44 -16.64 0.54
CA LEU A 22 -8.27 -17.09 1.30
C LEU A 22 -7.69 -15.99 2.18
N SER A 23 -7.51 -14.78 1.64
CA SER A 23 -7.07 -13.62 2.42
C SER A 23 -8.00 -13.37 3.60
N TYR A 24 -9.32 -13.35 3.37
CA TYR A 24 -10.29 -13.20 4.45
C TYR A 24 -10.15 -14.31 5.50
N THR A 25 -10.10 -15.57 5.07
CA THR A 25 -10.02 -16.72 5.99
C THR A 25 -8.75 -16.69 6.83
N LEU A 26 -7.61 -16.40 6.22
CA LEU A 26 -6.32 -16.30 6.90
C LEU A 26 -6.29 -15.12 7.86
N THR A 27 -6.67 -13.93 7.39
CA THR A 27 -6.73 -12.75 8.24
C THR A 27 -7.69 -12.99 9.40
N PHE A 28 -8.92 -13.44 9.17
CA PHE A 28 -9.89 -13.71 10.23
C PHE A 28 -9.35 -14.67 11.30
N ARG A 29 -8.67 -15.75 10.88
CA ARG A 29 -8.10 -16.75 11.79
C ARG A 29 -6.94 -16.22 12.63
N TYR A 30 -6.07 -15.39 12.05
CA TYR A 30 -4.81 -15.01 12.67
C TYR A 30 -4.71 -13.53 13.04
N PHE A 31 -5.79 -12.75 12.88
CA PHE A 31 -5.81 -11.33 13.25
C PHE A 31 -5.62 -11.15 14.75
N SER A 32 -4.44 -10.65 15.13
CA SER A 32 -4.07 -10.25 16.48
C SER A 32 -4.65 -8.88 16.81
N ILE A 33 -4.95 -8.67 18.10
CA ILE A 33 -5.23 -7.34 18.63
C ILE A 33 -3.91 -6.83 19.21
N GLU A 34 -3.38 -5.77 18.62
CA GLU A 34 -2.14 -5.13 19.02
C GLU A 34 -2.28 -3.60 18.86
N PRO A 35 -1.33 -2.79 19.36
CA PRO A 35 -1.47 -1.32 19.38
C PRO A 35 -1.74 -0.67 18.02
N ASP A 36 -1.15 -1.13 16.91
CA ASP A 36 -1.35 -0.54 15.58
C ASP A 36 -2.81 -0.68 15.12
N VAL A 37 -3.42 -1.84 15.35
CA VAL A 37 -4.84 -2.13 15.10
C VAL A 37 -5.75 -1.16 15.86
N ALA A 38 -5.35 -0.71 17.06
CA ALA A 38 -6.17 0.19 17.89
C ALA A 38 -6.21 1.65 17.37
N ASN A 39 -5.23 2.08 16.58
CA ASN A 39 -5.16 3.46 16.11
C ASN A 39 -6.34 3.84 15.21
N SER A 40 -6.74 2.97 14.28
CA SER A 40 -7.83 3.31 13.35
C SER A 40 -9.17 3.55 14.06
N PRO A 41 -9.63 2.69 14.99
CA PRO A 41 -10.83 2.97 15.78
C PRO A 41 -10.71 4.24 16.63
N LEU A 42 -9.55 4.49 17.26
CA LEU A 42 -9.36 5.67 18.11
C LEU A 42 -9.44 6.97 17.29
N VAL A 43 -8.73 7.05 16.17
CA VAL A 43 -8.75 8.22 15.28
C VAL A 43 -10.13 8.39 14.66
N TRP A 44 -10.81 7.28 14.31
CA TRP A 44 -12.18 7.34 13.80
C TRP A 44 -13.15 7.96 14.83
N ARG A 45 -13.10 7.50 16.09
CA ARG A 45 -13.95 8.05 17.17
C ARG A 45 -13.66 9.53 17.41
N ALA A 46 -12.39 9.92 17.47
CA ALA A 46 -11.99 11.32 17.61
C ALA A 46 -12.47 12.16 16.42
N PHE A 47 -12.36 11.63 15.20
CA PHE A 47 -12.88 12.29 14.00
C PHE A 47 -14.41 12.45 14.04
N LEU A 48 -15.16 11.48 14.58
CA LEU A 48 -16.61 11.60 14.72
C LEU A 48 -17.02 12.65 15.77
N THR A 49 -16.22 12.88 16.81
CA THR A 49 -16.53 13.86 17.86
C THR A 49 -16.04 15.26 17.53
N GLU A 50 -14.86 15.37 16.90
CA GLU A 50 -14.14 16.64 16.75
C GLU A 50 -13.93 17.03 15.27
N GLY A 51 -14.25 16.14 14.33
CA GLY A 51 -14.00 16.36 12.91
C GLY A 51 -12.51 16.39 12.59
N PHE A 52 -12.12 17.25 11.64
CA PHE A 52 -10.72 17.32 11.18
C PHE A 52 -9.73 17.84 12.23
N SER A 53 -10.18 18.42 13.36
CA SER A 53 -9.25 18.79 14.43
C SER A 53 -8.58 17.58 15.08
N ALA A 54 -9.21 16.40 15.04
CA ALA A 54 -8.63 15.16 15.55
C ALA A 54 -7.25 14.86 14.95
N PHE A 55 -6.98 15.27 13.71
CA PHE A 55 -5.69 15.04 13.06
C PHE A 55 -4.57 15.97 13.54
N LYS A 56 -4.89 17.02 14.31
CA LYS A 56 -3.90 17.93 14.91
C LYS A 56 -3.25 17.31 16.13
N ASP A 57 -4.04 16.64 16.97
CA ASP A 57 -3.57 16.06 18.23
C ASP A 57 -2.85 14.72 18.02
N TRP A 58 -3.05 14.10 16.84
CA TRP A 58 -2.33 12.91 16.39
C TRP A 58 -1.06 13.21 15.56
N ALA A 59 -0.59 14.46 15.56
CA ALA A 59 0.63 14.87 14.86
C ALA A 59 1.92 14.62 15.67
N PRO A 60 3.02 14.10 15.08
CA PRO A 60 3.14 13.04 14.07
C PRO A 60 3.85 11.85 14.70
N THR A 61 3.15 10.78 15.07
CA THR A 61 3.90 9.51 15.09
C THR A 61 4.34 9.23 13.65
N PRO A 62 5.59 8.76 13.41
CA PRO A 62 6.04 8.44 12.06
C PRO A 62 5.01 7.60 11.29
N ASP A 63 4.33 6.69 11.99
CA ASP A 63 3.21 5.88 11.52
C ASP A 63 1.84 6.58 11.70
N ASN A 64 1.58 7.69 10.99
CA ASN A 64 0.29 8.40 11.11
C ASN A 64 -0.84 7.81 10.24
N TRP A 65 -0.51 7.11 9.16
CA TRP A 65 -1.42 6.41 8.25
C TRP A 65 -2.63 7.18 7.68
N TYR A 66 -2.63 8.51 7.78
CA TYR A 66 -3.66 9.42 7.26
C TYR A 66 -3.99 9.24 5.78
N PHE A 67 -3.00 8.86 4.96
CA PHE A 67 -3.17 8.69 3.51
C PHE A 67 -3.05 7.23 3.05
N THR A 68 -2.90 6.30 3.99
CA THR A 68 -2.73 4.86 3.69
C THR A 68 -3.84 4.03 4.33
N THR A 69 -3.71 3.73 5.62
CA THR A 69 -4.55 2.76 6.32
C THR A 69 -5.90 3.35 6.70
N PHE A 70 -5.93 4.59 7.23
CA PHE A 70 -7.15 5.19 7.76
C PHE A 70 -8.26 5.38 6.72
N PRO A 71 -8.01 5.93 5.51
CA PRO A 71 -9.09 6.14 4.54
C PRO A 71 -9.83 4.84 4.18
N ILE A 72 -9.08 3.73 4.08
CA ILE A 72 -9.67 2.44 3.73
C ILE A 72 -10.45 1.86 4.92
N ASN A 73 -9.90 1.94 6.12
CA ASN A 73 -10.61 1.47 7.32
C ASN A 73 -11.88 2.27 7.58
N PHE A 74 -11.85 3.59 7.40
CA PHE A 74 -12.99 4.46 7.61
C PHE A 74 -14.12 4.16 6.63
N ILE A 75 -13.80 3.76 5.40
CA ILE A 75 -14.80 3.24 4.45
C ILE A 75 -15.48 2.00 5.03
N PHE A 76 -14.73 1.02 5.54
CA PHE A 76 -15.34 -0.17 6.15
C PHE A 76 -16.12 0.15 7.43
N PHE A 77 -15.63 1.08 8.26
CA PHE A 77 -16.32 1.53 9.46
C PHE A 77 -17.67 2.16 9.12
N ALA A 78 -17.69 3.05 8.12
CA ALA A 78 -18.91 3.68 7.65
C ALA A 78 -19.88 2.67 7.03
N LEU A 79 -19.38 1.74 6.20
CA LEU A 79 -20.21 0.72 5.53
C LEU A 79 -20.84 -0.27 6.51
N LEU A 80 -20.14 -0.63 7.58
CA LEU A 80 -20.60 -1.60 8.56
C LEU A 80 -21.26 -0.94 9.78
N SER A 81 -21.15 0.39 9.92
CA SER A 81 -21.53 1.11 11.14
C SER A 81 -20.91 0.51 12.40
N ASP A 82 -19.66 0.03 12.28
CA ASP A 82 -18.90 -0.67 13.32
C ASP A 82 -17.42 -0.29 13.18
N ASP A 83 -16.76 0.05 14.29
CA ASP A 83 -15.32 0.31 14.35
C ASP A 83 -14.54 -0.79 15.10
N GLY A 84 -15.16 -1.94 15.29
CA GLY A 84 -14.58 -3.11 15.91
C GLY A 84 -13.64 -3.92 15.01
N LYS A 85 -13.41 -5.18 15.42
CA LYS A 85 -12.41 -6.07 14.80
C LYS A 85 -12.74 -6.44 13.35
N LEU A 86 -14.02 -6.63 13.03
CA LEU A 86 -14.45 -7.16 11.73
C LEU A 86 -14.10 -6.22 10.54
N PRO A 87 -14.41 -4.91 10.58
CA PRO A 87 -13.97 -3.98 9.54
C PRO A 87 -12.46 -4.00 9.28
N LEU A 88 -11.64 -4.12 10.33
CA LEU A 88 -10.18 -4.16 10.24
C LEU A 88 -9.67 -5.47 9.63
N ILE A 89 -10.34 -6.59 9.92
CA ILE A 89 -10.08 -7.87 9.24
C ILE A 89 -10.36 -7.73 7.73
N LEU A 90 -11.48 -7.10 7.36
CA LEU A 90 -11.87 -6.94 5.96
C LEU A 90 -10.91 -6.04 5.19
N SER A 91 -10.49 -4.91 5.76
CA SER A 91 -9.52 -4.01 5.13
C SER A 91 -8.15 -4.66 4.99
N THR A 92 -7.67 -5.38 6.01
CA THR A 92 -6.40 -6.10 5.94
C THR A 92 -6.44 -7.21 4.90
N ALA A 93 -7.53 -7.98 4.85
CA ALA A 93 -7.74 -9.00 3.84
C ALA A 93 -7.78 -8.40 2.43
N LEU A 94 -8.39 -7.22 2.27
CA LEU A 94 -8.40 -6.47 1.00
C LEU A 94 -6.98 -6.10 0.58
N PHE A 95 -6.16 -5.56 1.48
CA PHE A 95 -4.77 -5.21 1.17
C PHE A 95 -3.97 -6.42 0.71
N THR A 96 -4.07 -7.55 1.41
CA THR A 96 -3.40 -8.79 1.01
C THR A 96 -3.87 -9.28 -0.36
N ALA A 97 -5.19 -9.38 -0.57
CA ALA A 97 -5.75 -9.89 -1.82
C ALA A 97 -5.38 -9.00 -3.01
N MET A 98 -5.49 -7.68 -2.86
CA MET A 98 -5.18 -6.73 -3.91
C MET A 98 -3.70 -6.70 -4.25
N THR A 99 -2.82 -6.83 -3.26
CA THR A 99 -1.36 -6.97 -3.50
C THR A 99 -1.08 -8.16 -4.43
N ALA A 100 -1.63 -9.34 -4.12
CA ALA A 100 -1.45 -10.54 -4.92
C ALA A 100 -2.03 -10.38 -6.34
N ILE A 101 -3.24 -9.82 -6.45
CA ILE A 101 -3.96 -9.63 -7.72
C ILE A 101 -3.24 -8.63 -8.64
N ILE A 102 -2.74 -7.52 -8.10
CA ILE A 102 -2.04 -6.50 -8.89
C ILE A 102 -0.72 -7.06 -9.44
N ILE A 103 0.08 -7.74 -8.62
CA ILE A 103 1.31 -8.39 -9.09
C ILE A 103 1.00 -9.43 -10.16
N ALA A 104 -0.04 -10.23 -9.97
CA ALA A 104 -0.47 -11.20 -10.97
C ALA A 104 -0.91 -10.53 -12.28
N ALA A 105 -1.62 -9.40 -12.22
CA ALA A 105 -1.99 -8.63 -13.40
C ALA A 105 -0.75 -8.10 -14.15
N VAL A 106 0.26 -7.59 -13.42
CA VAL A 106 1.54 -7.18 -13.99
C VAL A 106 2.22 -8.36 -14.70
N LEU A 107 2.34 -9.51 -14.04
CA LEU A 107 2.94 -10.72 -14.62
C LEU A 107 2.18 -11.23 -15.85
N ASN A 108 0.84 -11.21 -15.80
CA ASN A 108 0.02 -11.63 -16.92
C ASN A 108 0.18 -10.69 -18.12
N SER A 109 0.35 -9.39 -17.90
CA SER A 109 0.64 -8.41 -18.95
C SER A 109 2.00 -8.62 -19.64
N CYS A 110 2.92 -9.35 -18.99
CA CYS A 110 4.18 -9.83 -19.54
C CYS A 110 4.07 -11.17 -20.30
N LYS A 111 2.84 -11.64 -20.60
CA LYS A 111 2.55 -12.96 -21.18
C LYS A 111 3.01 -14.14 -20.31
N LYS A 112 3.16 -13.94 -19.00
CA LYS A 112 3.56 -14.98 -18.03
C LYS A 112 2.35 -15.56 -17.27
N SER A 113 1.32 -16.04 -17.99
CA SER A 113 0.02 -16.43 -17.42
C SER A 113 0.06 -17.55 -16.36
N LYS A 114 0.97 -18.53 -16.52
CA LYS A 114 1.16 -19.60 -15.51
C LYS A 114 1.80 -19.06 -14.24
N ILE A 115 2.76 -18.15 -14.37
CA ILE A 115 3.47 -17.55 -13.24
C ILE A 115 2.57 -16.54 -12.51
N SER A 116 1.70 -15.82 -13.22
CA SER A 116 0.72 -14.95 -12.56
C SER A 116 -0.23 -15.72 -11.64
N PHE A 117 -0.67 -16.92 -12.04
CA PHE A 117 -1.49 -17.75 -11.17
C PHE A 117 -0.74 -18.20 -9.92
N LEU A 118 0.49 -18.69 -10.08
CA LEU A 118 1.34 -19.07 -8.96
C LEU A 118 1.59 -17.88 -8.02
N ALA A 119 1.82 -16.68 -8.56
CA ALA A 119 2.00 -15.47 -7.78
C ALA A 119 0.77 -15.13 -6.92
N ILE A 120 -0.46 -15.28 -7.45
CA ILE A 120 -1.68 -15.08 -6.65
C ILE A 120 -1.68 -16.01 -5.44
N VAL A 121 -1.45 -17.30 -5.67
CA VAL A 121 -1.48 -18.31 -4.60
C VAL A 121 -0.39 -18.03 -3.57
N CYS A 122 0.86 -17.87 -4.01
CA CYS A 122 1.99 -17.63 -3.11
C CYS A 122 1.82 -16.34 -2.29
N LEU A 123 1.48 -15.22 -2.93
CA LEU A 123 1.36 -13.92 -2.25
C LEU A 123 0.13 -13.83 -1.34
N THR A 124 -0.92 -14.62 -1.60
CA THR A 124 -2.08 -14.71 -0.71
C THR A 124 -1.78 -15.52 0.55
N LEU A 125 -0.95 -16.56 0.44
CA LEU A 125 -0.62 -17.46 1.55
C LEU A 125 0.56 -16.95 2.39
N LEU A 126 1.49 -16.20 1.80
CA LEU A 126 2.70 -15.70 2.47
C LEU A 126 2.40 -14.93 3.76
N PRO A 127 1.36 -14.08 3.84
CA PRO A 127 1.05 -13.36 5.07
C PRO A 127 0.68 -14.24 6.25
N ALA A 128 0.28 -15.51 6.05
CA ALA A 128 0.07 -16.46 7.15
C ALA A 128 1.32 -16.58 8.05
N TYR A 129 2.52 -16.45 7.47
CA TYR A 129 3.76 -16.39 8.22
C TYR A 129 3.91 -15.09 9.03
N SER A 130 3.61 -13.92 8.42
CA SER A 130 3.67 -12.64 9.14
C SER A 130 2.67 -12.56 10.30
N TYR A 131 1.52 -13.23 10.22
CA TYR A 131 0.57 -13.25 11.33
C TYR A 131 1.02 -14.13 12.52
N THR A 132 2.02 -14.99 12.36
CA THR A 132 2.34 -16.04 13.37
C THR A 132 3.74 -15.94 13.98
N PHE A 133 4.65 -15.12 13.44
CA PHE A 133 6.05 -15.08 13.89
C PHE A 133 6.63 -13.67 14.11
N GLY A 134 6.98 -13.37 15.36
CA GLY A 134 7.96 -12.32 15.74
C GLY A 134 7.58 -10.88 15.40
N PHE A 135 8.60 -10.05 15.11
CA PHE A 135 8.49 -8.62 14.76
C PHE A 135 7.68 -8.34 13.48
N LEU A 136 7.31 -9.37 12.73
CA LEU A 136 6.46 -9.29 11.53
C LEU A 136 4.95 -9.29 11.87
N ALA A 137 4.60 -9.43 13.16
CA ALA A 137 3.23 -9.53 13.67
C ALA A 137 2.43 -8.22 13.65
N HIS A 138 2.93 -7.16 12.99
CA HIS A 138 2.16 -5.95 12.65
C HIS A 138 1.55 -6.08 11.25
N ALA A 139 0.89 -7.21 11.00
CA ALA A 139 0.37 -7.54 9.68
C ALA A 139 -0.66 -6.51 9.18
N PHE A 140 -1.35 -5.82 10.08
CA PHE A 140 -2.30 -4.77 9.74
C PHE A 140 -1.62 -3.60 8.99
N SER A 141 -0.61 -2.96 9.59
CA SER A 141 0.09 -1.81 9.03
C SER A 141 0.96 -2.21 7.83
N HIS A 142 1.75 -3.29 7.95
CA HIS A 142 2.64 -3.75 6.89
C HIS A 142 1.92 -4.22 5.61
N ASN A 143 0.73 -4.85 5.72
CA ASN A 143 -0.03 -5.22 4.51
C ASN A 143 -0.50 -3.98 3.74
N SER A 144 -0.79 -2.87 4.44
CA SER A 144 -1.11 -1.60 3.76
C SER A 144 0.11 -1.06 3.01
N THR A 145 1.31 -1.05 3.64
CA THR A 145 2.57 -0.64 3.02
C THR A 145 2.83 -1.42 1.73
N HIS A 146 2.66 -2.74 1.78
CA HIS A 146 2.81 -3.61 0.61
C HIS A 146 1.79 -3.31 -0.49
N PHE A 147 0.54 -3.09 -0.12
CA PHE A 147 -0.52 -2.76 -1.07
C PHE A 147 -0.22 -1.46 -1.82
N PHE A 148 0.07 -0.36 -1.11
CA PHE A 148 0.41 0.92 -1.75
C PHE A 148 1.71 0.83 -2.55
N GLY A 149 2.72 0.14 -2.03
CA GLY A 149 3.95 -0.22 -2.73
C GLY A 149 3.71 -0.86 -4.09
N VAL A 150 2.87 -1.90 -4.11
CA VAL A 150 2.54 -2.65 -5.32
C VAL A 150 1.66 -1.85 -6.29
N VAL A 151 0.72 -1.02 -5.79
CA VAL A 151 -0.07 -0.12 -6.63
C VAL A 151 0.85 0.84 -7.39
N ILE A 152 1.75 1.51 -6.68
CA ILE A 152 2.68 2.50 -7.27
C ILE A 152 3.64 1.80 -8.24
N PHE A 153 4.18 0.64 -7.86
CA PHE A 153 4.99 -0.20 -8.76
C PHE A 153 4.24 -0.55 -10.05
N ALA A 154 2.98 -0.98 -9.97
CA ALA A 154 2.20 -1.37 -11.14
C ALA A 154 1.90 -0.17 -12.06
N LEU A 155 1.57 1.00 -11.48
CA LEU A 155 1.39 2.24 -12.23
C LEU A 155 2.66 2.63 -12.98
N ILE A 156 3.81 2.60 -12.29
CA ILE A 156 5.12 2.84 -12.88
C ILE A 156 5.39 1.84 -14.02
N PHE A 157 5.19 0.55 -13.77
CA PHE A 157 5.41 -0.53 -14.73
C PHE A 157 4.60 -0.34 -16.01
N TRP A 158 3.30 -0.05 -15.89
CA TRP A 158 2.45 0.21 -17.06
C TRP A 158 2.80 1.53 -17.75
N ASN A 159 3.28 2.52 -17.00
CA ASN A 159 3.69 3.79 -17.57
C ASN A 159 4.99 3.71 -18.39
N ILE A 160 5.85 2.71 -18.16
CA ILE A 160 7.05 2.51 -19.02
C ILE A 160 6.66 2.38 -20.50
N LYS A 161 5.54 1.71 -20.79
CA LYS A 161 5.06 1.53 -22.18
C LYS A 161 4.18 2.69 -22.65
N LYS A 162 3.32 3.22 -21.77
CA LYS A 162 2.37 4.28 -22.12
C LYS A 162 3.02 5.64 -22.23
N ASN A 163 4.08 5.88 -21.45
CA ASN A 163 4.81 7.13 -21.35
C ASN A 163 3.89 8.34 -21.14
N SER A 164 2.91 8.19 -20.23
CA SER A 164 1.91 9.20 -19.91
C SER A 164 2.37 10.08 -18.75
N ARG A 165 2.34 11.39 -18.96
CA ARG A 165 2.61 12.40 -17.91
C ARG A 165 1.57 12.36 -16.80
N VAL A 166 0.30 12.12 -17.15
CA VAL A 166 -0.79 12.03 -16.17
C VAL A 166 -0.55 10.87 -15.21
N LEU A 167 -0.20 9.69 -15.73
CA LEU A 167 0.16 8.56 -14.86
C LEU A 167 1.41 8.85 -14.02
N ALA A 168 2.38 9.59 -14.56
CA ALA A 168 3.55 10.00 -13.81
C ALA A 168 3.23 10.91 -12.61
N ILE A 169 2.34 11.87 -12.81
CA ILE A 169 1.84 12.73 -11.73
C ILE A 169 1.08 11.89 -10.69
N ILE A 170 0.18 11.00 -11.13
CA ILE A 170 -0.61 10.16 -10.23
C ILE A 170 0.28 9.29 -9.34
N TYR A 171 1.20 8.50 -9.90
CA TYR A 171 2.02 7.63 -9.06
C TYR A 171 3.00 8.44 -8.19
N SER A 172 3.41 9.64 -8.61
CA SER A 172 4.32 10.49 -7.81
C SER A 172 3.58 11.10 -6.62
N LEU A 173 2.34 11.56 -6.82
CA LEU A 173 1.48 12.03 -5.74
C LEU A 173 1.14 10.92 -4.75
N LEU A 174 0.79 9.73 -5.26
CA LEU A 174 0.56 8.56 -4.39
C LEU A 174 1.81 8.22 -3.60
N ALA A 175 2.97 8.14 -4.25
CA ALA A 175 4.24 7.87 -3.56
C ALA A 175 4.58 8.91 -2.51
N LEU A 176 4.32 10.20 -2.77
CA LEU A 176 4.53 11.27 -1.79
C LEU A 176 3.59 11.11 -0.58
N LEU A 177 2.28 10.96 -0.82
CA LEU A 177 1.28 10.83 0.23
C LEU A 177 1.53 9.58 1.08
N THR A 178 1.88 8.45 0.45
CA THR A 178 2.24 7.22 1.16
C THR A 178 3.53 7.43 1.98
N SER A 179 4.58 8.05 1.43
CA SER A 179 5.83 8.32 2.17
C SER A 179 5.66 9.25 3.37
N ILE A 180 4.78 10.25 3.29
CA ILE A 180 4.49 11.15 4.43
C ILE A 180 3.70 10.43 5.53
N SER A 181 2.98 9.38 5.16
CA SER A 181 2.03 8.70 6.04
C SER A 181 2.54 7.39 6.64
N ASP A 182 3.50 6.77 5.96
CA ASP A 182 4.06 5.46 6.29
C ASP A 182 5.58 5.46 5.99
N PRO A 183 6.44 5.55 7.02
CA PRO A 183 7.90 5.61 6.85
C PRO A 183 8.47 4.29 6.33
N TRP A 184 7.78 3.17 6.56
CA TRP A 184 8.21 1.86 6.06
C TRP A 184 8.11 1.79 4.54
N PHE A 185 7.16 2.51 3.95
CA PHE A 185 7.06 2.66 2.51
C PHE A 185 8.32 3.33 1.92
N LEU A 186 8.92 4.30 2.62
CA LEU A 186 10.10 5.01 2.14
C LEU A 186 11.27 4.06 1.88
N ALA A 187 11.57 3.20 2.86
CA ALA A 187 12.66 2.25 2.80
C ALA A 187 12.35 1.06 1.87
N SER A 188 11.12 0.54 1.94
CA SER A 188 10.76 -0.72 1.28
C SER A 188 10.40 -0.54 -0.21
N TYR A 189 9.83 0.61 -0.59
CA TYR A 189 9.32 0.84 -1.95
C TYR A 189 9.83 2.13 -2.57
N PHE A 190 9.72 3.28 -1.89
CA PHE A 190 10.02 4.57 -2.50
C PHE A 190 11.45 4.63 -3.03
N LEU A 191 12.46 4.33 -2.19
CA LEU A 191 13.87 4.41 -2.57
C LEU A 191 14.23 3.39 -3.68
N PRO A 192 13.87 2.09 -3.58
CA PRO A 192 14.10 1.14 -4.68
C PRO A 192 13.43 1.54 -6.00
N LEU A 193 12.20 2.05 -5.95
CA LEU A 193 11.46 2.48 -7.15
C LEU A 193 12.08 3.72 -7.78
N LEU A 194 12.51 4.68 -6.96
CA LEU A 194 13.23 5.86 -7.43
C LEU A 194 14.54 5.48 -8.13
N LEU A 195 15.37 4.64 -7.50
CA LEU A 195 16.63 4.17 -8.09
C LEU A 195 16.38 3.42 -9.40
N THR A 196 15.34 2.58 -9.44
CA THR A 196 14.94 1.89 -10.67
C THR A 196 14.55 2.88 -11.76
N GLN A 197 13.78 3.92 -11.45
CA GLN A 197 13.40 4.96 -12.41
C GLN A 197 14.61 5.74 -12.92
N MET A 198 15.57 6.09 -12.05
CA MET A 198 16.81 6.74 -12.47
C MET A 198 17.59 5.90 -13.49
N VAL A 199 17.75 4.60 -13.22
CA VAL A 199 18.44 3.68 -14.14
C VAL A 199 17.70 3.58 -15.48
N PHE A 200 16.38 3.54 -15.47
CA PHE A 200 15.58 3.46 -16.69
C PHE A 200 15.63 4.75 -17.52
N SER A 201 15.58 5.91 -16.87
CA SER A 201 15.74 7.22 -17.52
C SER A 201 17.14 7.41 -18.08
N TRP A 202 18.19 7.05 -17.32
CA TRP A 202 19.57 7.09 -17.82
C TRP A 202 19.76 6.20 -19.07
N LYS A 203 19.13 5.02 -19.09
CA LYS A 203 19.11 4.13 -20.26
C LYS A 203 18.18 4.58 -21.39
N LYS A 204 17.55 5.77 -21.29
CA LYS A 204 16.56 6.32 -22.23
C LYS A 204 15.37 5.37 -22.48
N ARG A 205 15.04 4.53 -21.49
CA ARG A 205 13.90 3.60 -21.51
C ARG A 205 12.66 4.17 -20.83
N ALA A 206 12.79 5.29 -20.14
CA ALA A 206 11.73 6.12 -19.59
C ALA A 206 12.05 7.60 -19.91
N GLN A 207 11.02 8.46 -19.96
CA GLN A 207 11.25 9.90 -20.12
C GLN A 207 11.87 10.49 -18.85
N GLU A 208 12.90 11.31 -19.02
CA GLU A 208 13.61 11.99 -17.92
C GLU A 208 12.64 12.81 -17.04
N ASN A 209 11.63 13.44 -17.64
CA ASN A 209 10.60 14.19 -16.93
C ASN A 209 9.83 13.35 -15.89
N ASN A 210 9.67 12.03 -16.13
CA ASN A 210 8.97 11.13 -15.22
C ASN A 210 9.77 10.88 -13.92
N THR A 211 11.10 10.97 -13.99
CA THR A 211 12.00 10.87 -12.83
C THR A 211 11.97 12.16 -12.00
N CYS A 212 11.86 13.32 -12.65
CA CYS A 212 11.75 14.61 -11.96
C CYS A 212 10.51 14.72 -11.05
N TYR A 213 9.37 14.13 -11.43
CA TYR A 213 8.15 14.17 -10.61
C TYR A 213 8.26 13.38 -9.30
N ILE A 214 8.96 12.23 -9.30
CA ILE A 214 9.22 11.46 -8.07
C ILE A 214 10.23 12.21 -7.19
N TRP A 215 11.25 12.82 -7.81
CA TRP A 215 12.25 13.65 -7.12
C TRP A 215 11.66 14.83 -6.37
N ALA A 216 10.67 15.51 -6.95
CA ALA A 216 9.98 16.60 -6.27
C ALA A 216 9.40 16.15 -4.92
N GLY A 217 8.94 14.88 -4.83
CA GLY A 217 8.46 14.30 -3.58
C GLY A 217 9.52 14.22 -2.47
N ILE A 218 10.79 13.93 -2.80
CA ILE A 218 11.88 13.85 -1.81
C ILE A 218 12.13 15.21 -1.15
N TYR A 219 12.04 16.29 -1.93
CA TYR A 219 12.25 17.64 -1.41
C TYR A 219 11.19 17.98 -0.35
N PHE A 220 9.93 17.61 -0.59
CA PHE A 220 8.84 17.81 0.36
C PHE A 220 8.87 16.86 1.57
N ILE A 221 9.41 15.65 1.43
CA ILE A 221 9.55 14.70 2.54
C ILE A 221 10.63 15.14 3.55
N ASN A 222 11.71 15.78 3.08
CA ASN A 222 12.81 16.21 3.96
C ASN A 222 12.51 17.46 4.81
N ASP A 223 11.45 18.22 4.51
CA ASP A 223 11.09 19.44 5.23
C ASP A 223 10.45 19.17 6.62
N PRO A 224 9.45 18.25 6.77
CA PRO A 224 8.89 17.93 8.09
C PRO A 224 9.87 17.22 9.03
N TYR A 225 10.78 16.37 8.52
CA TYR A 225 11.81 15.74 9.36
C TYR A 225 12.87 16.72 9.86
N ARG A 226 13.11 17.85 9.16
CA ARG A 226 13.95 18.94 9.68
C ARG A 226 13.30 19.64 10.87
N ALA A 227 11.97 19.78 10.87
CA ALA A 227 11.23 20.38 11.98
C ALA A 227 11.25 19.47 13.23
N GLU A 228 11.15 18.15 13.07
CA GLU A 228 11.29 17.19 14.18
C GLU A 228 12.69 17.16 14.78
N ILE A 229 13.75 17.15 13.94
CA ILE A 229 15.13 17.23 14.43
C ILE A 229 15.34 18.55 15.18
N ALA A 230 14.84 19.67 14.64
CA ALA A 230 14.93 20.98 15.29
C ALA A 230 14.16 21.05 16.61
N TRP A 231 13.00 20.41 16.71
CA TRP A 231 12.21 20.33 17.95
C TRP A 231 12.92 19.46 19.00
N ALA A 232 13.37 18.26 18.62
CA ALA A 232 14.10 17.35 19.51
C ALA A 232 15.42 17.95 20.02
N THR A 233 16.11 18.78 19.22
CA THR A 233 17.31 19.51 19.67
C THR A 233 17.01 20.71 20.56
N ASN A 234 15.80 21.30 20.47
CA ASN A 234 15.41 22.47 21.26
C ASN A 234 14.72 22.13 22.58
N THR A 235 14.23 20.90 22.75
CA THR A 235 13.67 20.40 24.02
C THR A 235 14.68 19.64 24.88
N ALA A 236 15.94 19.53 24.42
CA ALA A 236 17.05 18.89 25.13
C ALA A 236 17.98 19.90 25.86
N LEU A 237 17.54 21.14 26.05
CA LEU A 237 18.21 22.18 26.84
C LEU A 237 17.34 22.65 28.00
#